data_AF-A0A1J5CK97-F1
#
_entry.id   AF-A0A1J5CK97-F1
#
_cell.length_a   1.000
_cell.length_b   1.000
_cell.length_c   1.000
_cell.angle_alpha   90.00
_cell.angle_beta   90.00
_cell.angle_gamma   90.00
#
_symmetry.space_group_name_H-M   'P 1'
#
loop_
_entity.id
_entity.type
_entity.pdbx_description
1 polymer ?
#
loop_
_entity_poly.entity_id
_entity_poly.type
_entity_poly.pdbx_seq_one_letter_code
_entity_poly.pdbx_strand_id
1 'polypeptide(L)'
;MRHSQHASKVASQARVHLLSWFNVFFGVETMNRNHLGLLTIVTIILLASGCGGGGGGSGRFTLPGEIPSPGGGGGTGTGTGGGGETDPDALIASAWEDFKFGAYSSAISKFNQVLTLSDITDSQKTDAYNGIGWSQTKSAGVESGYSAFSQAATTQNEARIGLAAALIQRGQTSGFLQAIQTLETVGLGNPSFKFQSTHPIGVSNAEAHAMLAFCYFWRKSTGDEDKAKSQIKIARFEDPSNDSSVAQIYKTLKDMGLQGI
;
A
#
# COMPACT_ATOMS: atom_id res chain seq x y z
N MET A 1 -40.79 -18.18 23.37
CA MET A 1 -40.88 -16.76 22.92
C MET A 1 -40.14 -15.75 23.82
N ARG A 2 -39.78 -16.04 25.09
CA ARG A 2 -39.05 -15.08 25.96
C ARG A 2 -37.51 -15.02 25.79
N HIS A 3 -36.87 -15.98 25.09
CA HIS A 3 -35.41 -15.96 24.87
C HIS A 3 -34.95 -15.12 23.66
N SER A 4 -35.83 -14.83 22.70
CA SER A 4 -35.48 -14.03 21.50
C SER A 4 -35.41 -12.52 21.79
N GLN A 5 -36.22 -12.02 22.73
CA GLN A 5 -36.22 -10.58 23.07
C GLN A 5 -35.03 -10.14 23.93
N HIS A 6 -34.40 -11.05 24.67
CA HIS A 6 -33.23 -10.73 25.50
C HIS A 6 -31.96 -10.57 24.65
N ALA A 7 -31.78 -11.39 23.60
CA ALA A 7 -30.66 -11.29 22.66
C ALA A 7 -30.74 -10.02 21.79
N SER A 8 -31.95 -9.61 21.40
CA SER A 8 -32.20 -8.37 20.64
C SER A 8 -31.83 -7.11 21.45
N LYS A 9 -32.14 -7.08 22.75
CA LYS A 9 -31.78 -5.96 23.64
C LYS A 9 -30.28 -5.87 23.90
N VAL A 10 -29.60 -7.01 24.06
CA VAL A 10 -28.14 -7.04 24.28
C VAL A 10 -27.38 -6.64 23.01
N ALA A 11 -27.84 -7.06 21.83
CA ALA A 11 -27.27 -6.62 20.54
C ALA A 11 -27.52 -5.13 20.24
N SER A 12 -28.67 -4.60 20.67
CA SER A 12 -29.00 -3.17 20.56
C SER A 12 -28.14 -2.31 21.52
N GLN A 13 -27.92 -2.75 22.76
CA GLN A 13 -27.05 -2.04 23.70
C GLN A 13 -25.57 -2.13 23.32
N ALA A 14 -25.11 -3.25 22.76
CA ALA A 14 -23.76 -3.38 22.22
C ALA A 14 -23.53 -2.45 21.02
N ARG A 15 -24.54 -2.26 20.15
CA ARG A 15 -24.49 -1.27 19.05
C ARG A 15 -24.42 0.16 19.55
N VAL A 16 -25.18 0.52 20.60
CA VAL A 16 -25.16 1.87 21.17
C VAL A 16 -23.84 2.17 21.89
N HIS A 17 -23.25 1.19 22.56
CA HIS A 17 -21.92 1.34 23.18
C HIS A 17 -20.78 1.39 22.16
N LEU A 18 -20.82 0.60 21.07
CA LEU A 18 -19.83 0.69 19.98
C LEU A 18 -19.91 2.02 19.23
N LEU A 19 -21.10 2.57 19.01
CA LEU A 19 -21.31 3.90 18.41
C LEU A 19 -20.85 5.04 19.34
N SER A 20 -21.02 4.88 20.66
CA SER A 20 -20.56 5.85 21.65
C SER A 20 -19.04 5.93 21.75
N TRP A 21 -18.33 4.81 21.65
CA TRP A 21 -16.86 4.80 21.60
C TRP A 21 -16.30 5.38 20.29
N PHE A 22 -17.01 5.16 19.17
CA PHE A 22 -16.68 5.77 17.88
C PHE A 22 -16.81 7.30 17.89
N ASN A 23 -17.83 7.83 18.58
CA ASN A 23 -18.05 9.27 18.68
C ASN A 23 -17.11 9.98 19.66
N VAL A 24 -16.68 9.30 20.74
CA VAL A 24 -15.79 9.89 21.76
C VAL A 24 -14.34 9.98 21.27
N PHE A 25 -13.88 9.09 20.38
CA PHE A 25 -12.53 9.17 19.79
C PHE A 25 -12.45 10.00 18.50
N PHE A 26 -13.57 10.21 17.79
CA PHE A 26 -13.56 10.85 16.46
C PHE A 26 -14.54 12.01 16.25
N GLY A 27 -15.26 12.47 17.28
CA GLY A 27 -16.01 13.74 17.22
C GLY A 27 -16.97 13.83 16.03
N VAL A 28 -17.83 12.82 15.84
CA VAL A 28 -18.79 12.76 14.73
C VAL A 28 -20.08 13.49 15.11
N GLU A 29 -20.06 14.82 15.09
CA GLU A 29 -21.33 15.58 15.08
C GLU A 29 -21.53 16.43 13.81
N THR A 30 -20.53 16.58 12.93
CA THR A 30 -20.72 17.27 11.63
C THR A 30 -19.74 16.84 10.53
N MET A 31 -19.33 15.56 10.46
CA MET A 31 -18.40 15.13 9.41
C MET A 31 -19.06 15.10 8.02
N ASN A 32 -18.69 16.10 7.21
CA ASN A 32 -19.03 16.27 5.80
C ASN A 32 -18.62 15.02 4.98
N ARG A 33 -19.34 14.72 3.88
CA ARG A 33 -19.20 13.52 3.02
C ARG A 33 -17.77 13.23 2.53
N ASN A 34 -16.91 14.25 2.56
CA ASN A 34 -15.49 14.18 2.23
C ASN A 34 -14.65 13.41 3.27
N HIS A 35 -15.10 13.33 4.53
CA HIS A 35 -14.37 12.62 5.57
C HIS A 35 -14.70 11.11 5.65
N LEU A 36 -15.82 10.70 5.05
CA LEU A 36 -16.22 9.28 5.01
C LEU A 36 -15.38 8.47 4.01
N GLY A 37 -14.94 9.09 2.91
CA GLY A 37 -14.03 8.47 1.94
C GLY A 37 -12.64 8.18 2.52
N LEU A 38 -12.15 9.07 3.38
CA LEU A 38 -10.85 8.95 4.07
C LEU A 38 -10.80 7.74 5.02
N LEU A 39 -11.93 7.42 5.67
CA LEU A 39 -12.06 6.33 6.65
C LEU A 39 -12.07 4.92 6.02
N THR A 40 -12.50 4.80 4.77
CA THR A 40 -12.50 3.51 4.04
C THR A 40 -11.12 3.19 3.44
N ILE A 41 -10.34 4.21 3.06
CA ILE A 41 -8.99 4.01 2.50
C ILE A 41 -8.02 3.52 3.59
N VAL A 42 -8.19 3.97 4.82
CA VAL A 42 -7.41 3.53 5.98
C VAL A 42 -7.58 2.02 6.24
N THR A 43 -8.74 1.43 5.94
CA THR A 43 -9.00 -0.02 6.12
C THR A 43 -8.43 -0.89 4.99
N ILE A 44 -8.35 -0.37 3.75
CA ILE A 44 -7.74 -1.07 2.59
C ILE A 44 -6.25 -1.40 2.86
N ILE A 45 -5.53 -0.55 3.61
CA ILE A 45 -4.09 -0.70 3.86
C ILE A 45 -3.80 -1.38 5.20
N LEU A 46 -4.62 -1.15 6.23
CA LEU A 46 -4.44 -1.77 7.56
C LEU A 46 -4.58 -3.29 7.56
N LEU A 47 -5.26 -3.89 6.56
CA LEU A 47 -5.36 -5.35 6.44
C LEU A 47 -4.12 -6.00 5.80
N ALA A 48 -3.25 -5.21 5.16
CA ALA A 48 -1.91 -5.65 4.73
C ALA A 48 -0.83 -5.34 5.78
N SER A 49 -1.16 -4.51 6.78
CA SER A 49 -0.39 -4.34 8.01
C SER A 49 -0.71 -5.48 8.96
N GLY A 50 -0.16 -6.67 8.67
CA GLY A 50 -0.01 -7.68 9.72
C GLY A 50 0.54 -6.98 10.96
N CYS A 51 -0.15 -7.11 12.09
CA CYS A 51 0.26 -6.63 13.39
C CYS A 51 1.59 -7.29 13.77
N GLY A 52 2.69 -6.75 13.25
CA GLY A 52 4.06 -7.13 13.58
C GLY A 52 4.47 -6.31 14.79
N GLY A 53 4.34 -6.93 15.96
CA GLY A 53 4.76 -6.35 17.24
C GLY A 53 6.18 -5.81 17.18
N GLY A 54 6.39 -4.69 17.85
CA GLY A 54 7.68 -4.02 17.92
C GLY A 54 8.81 -4.93 18.39
N GLY A 55 9.97 -4.76 17.75
CA GLY A 55 11.25 -5.25 18.20
C GLY A 55 12.28 -4.19 17.88
N GLY A 56 12.61 -3.34 18.85
CA GLY A 56 13.68 -2.36 18.73
C GLY A 56 15.03 -3.05 18.51
N GLY A 57 15.75 -2.62 17.49
CA GLY A 57 17.14 -2.99 17.25
C GLY A 57 18.05 -1.80 17.55
N SER A 58 18.77 -1.86 18.66
CA SER A 58 19.75 -0.87 19.10
C SER A 58 20.99 -0.90 18.22
N GLY A 59 20.98 -0.14 17.11
CA GLY A 59 22.20 0.13 16.34
C GLY A 59 23.10 1.10 17.11
N ARG A 60 24.09 0.57 17.84
CA ARG A 60 25.20 1.36 18.37
C ARG A 60 25.94 2.01 17.20
N PHE A 61 26.17 3.33 17.27
CA PHE A 61 27.09 4.02 16.38
C PHE A 61 28.52 3.49 16.60
N THR A 62 29.12 2.91 15.55
CA THR A 62 30.55 2.64 15.50
C THR A 62 31.31 3.96 15.35
N LEU A 63 32.21 4.25 16.29
CA LEU A 63 33.08 5.42 16.25
C LEU A 63 34.23 5.20 15.24
N PRO A 64 34.78 6.27 14.63
CA PRO A 64 35.92 6.14 13.72
C PRO A 64 37.15 5.62 14.49
N GLY A 65 37.54 4.36 14.23
CA GLY A 65 38.65 3.68 14.92
C GLY A 65 38.54 2.15 14.97
N GLU A 66 37.36 1.57 14.71
CA GLU A 66 37.13 0.12 14.74
C GLU A 66 37.30 -0.58 13.37
N ILE A 67 38.00 0.01 12.38
CA ILE A 67 38.20 -0.60 11.05
C ILE A 67 39.32 -1.67 11.12
N PRO A 68 39.06 -2.98 10.89
CA PRO A 68 40.12 -3.94 10.67
C PRO A 68 40.64 -3.84 9.23
N SER A 69 41.96 -3.82 9.10
CA SER A 69 42.75 -3.82 7.86
C SER A 69 42.39 -4.98 6.90
N PRO A 70 42.52 -4.83 5.57
CA PRO A 70 42.05 -5.84 4.62
C PRO A 70 43.02 -7.02 4.52
N GLY A 71 42.51 -8.23 4.75
CA GLY A 71 43.18 -9.50 4.47
C GLY A 71 42.18 -10.48 3.88
N GLY A 72 42.47 -10.99 2.67
CA GLY A 72 41.58 -11.87 1.92
C GLY A 72 41.42 -13.27 2.50
N GLY A 73 40.33 -13.92 2.11
CA GLY A 73 40.07 -15.34 2.37
C GLY A 73 38.61 -15.69 2.16
N GLY A 74 38.33 -16.58 1.20
CA GLY A 74 36.98 -17.08 0.95
C GLY A 74 36.43 -17.92 2.11
N GLY A 75 35.12 -17.83 2.31
CA GLY A 75 34.40 -18.64 3.28
C GLY A 75 32.89 -18.44 3.17
N THR A 76 32.19 -19.51 2.82
CA THR A 76 30.73 -19.65 2.91
C THR A 76 30.31 -19.64 4.38
N GLY A 77 29.45 -18.69 4.78
CA GLY A 77 28.92 -18.65 6.13
C GLY A 77 28.08 -17.42 6.43
N THR A 78 26.80 -17.66 6.69
CA THR A 78 25.80 -16.75 7.26
C THR A 78 26.35 -15.98 8.46
N GLY A 79 26.48 -14.66 8.33
CA GLY A 79 26.90 -13.78 9.40
C GLY A 79 26.65 -12.31 9.07
N THR A 80 25.73 -11.71 9.80
CA THR A 80 25.44 -10.27 9.84
C THR A 80 26.73 -9.51 10.19
N GLY A 81 27.35 -8.88 9.19
CA GLY A 81 28.56 -8.07 9.36
C GLY A 81 28.72 -7.11 8.18
N GLY A 82 28.72 -5.81 8.46
CA GLY A 82 28.83 -4.72 7.48
C GLY A 82 30.20 -4.64 6.81
N GLY A 83 30.51 -5.59 5.93
CA GLY A 83 31.44 -5.41 4.82
C GLY A 83 30.65 -4.98 3.59
N GLY A 84 31.06 -3.89 2.96
CA GLY A 84 30.34 -3.21 1.88
C GLY A 84 30.05 -4.09 0.69
N GLU A 85 28.86 -4.67 0.64
CA GLU A 85 28.26 -5.07 -0.63
C GLU A 85 28.10 -3.79 -1.46
N THR A 86 28.82 -3.72 -2.58
CA THR A 86 28.78 -2.58 -3.52
C THR A 86 28.17 -2.97 -4.85
N ASP A 87 27.83 -4.24 -5.05
CA ASP A 87 27.08 -4.65 -6.23
C ASP A 87 25.62 -4.15 -6.08
N PRO A 88 25.15 -3.23 -6.95
CA PRO A 88 23.80 -2.72 -6.89
C PRO A 88 22.74 -3.82 -7.00
N ASP A 89 22.96 -4.88 -7.79
CA ASP A 89 21.96 -5.94 -7.97
C ASP A 89 21.85 -6.83 -6.73
N ALA A 90 22.99 -7.16 -6.11
CA ALA A 90 23.02 -7.88 -4.83
C ALA A 90 22.36 -7.08 -3.70
N LEU A 91 22.58 -5.77 -3.64
CA LEU A 91 21.93 -4.88 -2.67
C LEU A 91 20.41 -4.83 -2.87
N ILE A 92 19.94 -4.66 -4.12
CA ILE A 92 18.50 -4.65 -4.44
C ILE A 92 17.85 -5.98 -4.04
N ALA A 93 18.45 -7.11 -4.42
CA ALA A 93 17.93 -8.42 -4.08
C ALA A 93 17.85 -8.63 -2.55
N SER A 94 18.91 -8.24 -1.83
CA SER A 94 18.98 -8.30 -0.37
C SER A 94 17.94 -7.39 0.31
N ALA A 95 17.66 -6.22 -0.27
CA ALA A 95 16.65 -5.29 0.23
C ALA A 95 15.23 -5.84 0.05
N TRP A 96 14.93 -6.48 -1.08
CA TRP A 96 13.64 -7.13 -1.30
C TRP A 96 13.41 -8.34 -0.40
N GLU A 97 14.46 -9.09 -0.05
CA GLU A 97 14.35 -10.18 0.93
C GLU A 97 14.07 -9.63 2.34
N ASP A 98 14.74 -8.55 2.76
CA ASP A 98 14.42 -7.86 4.01
C ASP A 98 12.96 -7.37 4.03
N PHE A 99 12.50 -6.78 2.92
CA PHE A 99 11.12 -6.30 2.76
C PHE A 99 10.11 -7.44 2.95
N LYS A 100 10.36 -8.59 2.32
CA LYS A 100 9.52 -9.79 2.40
C LYS A 100 9.39 -10.31 3.83
N PHE A 101 10.43 -10.18 4.66
CA PHE A 101 10.40 -10.55 6.07
C PHE A 101 9.90 -9.44 7.02
N GLY A 102 9.42 -8.32 6.48
CA GLY A 102 8.93 -7.20 7.28
C GLY A 102 10.03 -6.33 7.90
N ALA A 103 11.30 -6.54 7.54
CA ALA A 103 12.43 -5.73 7.99
C ALA A 103 12.53 -4.42 7.18
N TYR A 104 11.45 -3.64 7.17
CA TYR A 104 11.31 -2.48 6.28
C TYR A 104 12.38 -1.41 6.50
N SER A 105 12.80 -1.15 7.73
CA SER A 105 13.90 -0.20 8.00
C SER A 105 15.23 -0.66 7.41
N SER A 106 15.51 -1.98 7.44
CA SER A 106 16.71 -2.56 6.85
C SER A 106 16.64 -2.53 5.32
N ALA A 107 15.49 -2.89 4.74
CA ALA A 107 15.24 -2.76 3.31
C ALA A 107 15.45 -1.33 2.81
N ILE A 108 14.87 -0.33 3.50
CA ILE A 108 15.06 1.11 3.18
C ILE A 108 16.54 1.48 3.22
N SER A 109 17.29 1.01 4.22
CA SER A 109 18.73 1.30 4.30
C SER A 109 19.50 0.76 3.08
N LYS A 110 19.22 -0.48 2.67
CA LYS A 110 19.88 -1.12 1.53
C LYS A 110 19.49 -0.47 0.20
N PHE A 111 18.22 -0.17 -0.03
CA PHE A 111 17.81 0.57 -1.22
C PHE A 111 18.43 1.97 -1.29
N ASN A 112 18.50 2.70 -0.16
CA ASN A 112 19.21 3.98 -0.14
C ASN A 112 20.70 3.83 -0.43
N GLN A 113 21.34 2.75 0.04
CA GLN A 113 22.74 2.47 -0.28
C GLN A 113 22.95 2.32 -1.79
N VAL A 114 22.06 1.63 -2.50
CA VAL A 114 22.08 1.55 -3.98
C VAL A 114 22.12 2.95 -4.60
N LEU A 115 21.28 3.87 -4.10
CA LEU A 115 21.19 5.25 -4.60
C LEU A 115 22.44 6.10 -4.29
N THR A 116 23.36 5.62 -3.45
CA THR A 116 24.64 6.30 -3.19
C THR A 116 25.78 5.81 -4.09
N LEU A 117 25.59 4.73 -4.83
CA LEU A 117 26.60 4.19 -5.74
C LEU A 117 26.75 5.08 -6.99
N SER A 118 27.98 5.22 -7.50
CA SER A 118 28.30 6.08 -8.64
C SER A 118 27.81 5.52 -9.98
N ASP A 119 27.74 4.19 -10.10
CA ASP A 119 27.57 3.48 -11.37
C ASP A 119 26.33 2.58 -11.34
N ILE A 120 25.16 3.19 -11.12
CA ILE A 120 23.86 2.51 -11.19
C ILE A 120 23.15 2.78 -12.51
N THR A 121 22.47 1.77 -13.03
CA THR A 121 21.58 1.90 -14.18
C THR A 121 20.26 2.58 -13.79
N ASP A 122 19.54 3.13 -14.78
CA ASP A 122 18.21 3.68 -14.55
C ASP A 122 17.24 2.62 -13.99
N SER A 123 17.37 1.36 -14.41
CA SER A 123 16.54 0.25 -13.90
C SER A 123 16.80 -0.03 -12.41
N GLN A 124 18.07 -0.03 -11.99
CA GLN A 124 18.42 -0.23 -10.58
C GLN A 124 17.95 0.95 -9.74
N LYS A 125 18.09 2.17 -10.26
CA LYS A 125 17.60 3.38 -9.61
C LYS A 125 16.09 3.35 -9.43
N THR A 126 15.32 3.01 -10.47
CA THR A 126 13.86 2.96 -10.38
C THR A 126 13.39 1.82 -9.48
N ASP A 127 14.06 0.67 -9.47
CA ASP A 127 13.70 -0.42 -8.56
C ASP A 127 14.02 -0.11 -7.10
N ALA A 128 15.15 0.55 -6.83
CA ALA A 128 15.45 1.04 -5.49
C ALA A 128 14.39 2.04 -4.98
N TYR A 129 13.95 2.98 -5.81
CA TYR A 129 12.86 3.88 -5.45
C TYR A 129 11.51 3.17 -5.28
N ASN A 130 11.19 2.16 -6.11
CA ASN A 130 10.00 1.32 -5.94
C ASN A 130 10.03 0.61 -4.58
N GLY A 131 11.15 -0.02 -4.25
CA GLY A 131 11.38 -0.70 -2.98
C GLY A 131 11.32 0.21 -1.75
N ILE A 132 11.89 1.41 -1.83
CA ILE A 132 11.75 2.44 -0.78
C ILE A 132 10.28 2.80 -0.59
N GLY A 133 9.55 3.08 -1.66
CA GLY A 133 8.14 3.47 -1.59
C GLY A 133 7.26 2.41 -0.92
N TRP A 134 7.44 1.13 -1.28
CA TRP A 134 6.71 0.03 -0.66
C TRP A 134 7.14 -0.22 0.79
N SER A 135 8.43 -0.14 1.09
CA SER A 135 8.93 -0.29 2.47
C SER A 135 8.42 0.83 3.39
N GLN A 136 8.40 2.08 2.91
CA GLN A 136 7.80 3.22 3.59
C GLN A 136 6.30 2.99 3.79
N THR A 137 5.60 2.59 2.73
CA THR A 137 4.17 2.27 2.78
C THR A 137 3.83 1.26 3.88
N LYS A 138 4.57 0.16 3.96
CA LYS A 138 4.32 -0.89 4.95
C LYS A 138 4.69 -0.50 6.38
N SER A 139 5.70 0.36 6.55
CA SER A 139 6.20 0.77 7.87
C SER A 139 5.49 1.99 8.47
N ALA A 140 5.05 2.93 7.63
CA ALA A 140 4.53 4.23 8.07
C ALA A 140 3.22 4.65 7.36
N GLY A 141 2.68 3.83 6.46
CA GLY A 141 1.46 4.12 5.70
C GLY A 141 1.73 4.69 4.32
N VAL A 142 0.75 4.62 3.42
CA VAL A 142 0.91 4.83 1.97
C VAL A 142 1.49 6.20 1.59
N GLU A 143 1.04 7.29 2.21
CA GLU A 143 1.54 8.64 1.91
C GLU A 143 3.06 8.77 2.10
N SER A 144 3.65 8.01 3.03
CA SER A 144 5.10 8.05 3.26
C SER A 144 5.92 7.59 2.05
N GLY A 145 5.36 6.74 1.19
CA GLY A 145 5.98 6.26 -0.04
C GLY A 145 5.84 7.21 -1.24
N TYR A 146 5.04 8.27 -1.14
CA TYR A 146 4.68 9.14 -2.26
C TYR A 146 5.89 9.65 -3.06
N SER A 147 6.91 10.15 -2.35
CA SER A 147 8.10 10.73 -2.98
C SER A 147 8.88 9.67 -3.78
N ALA A 148 9.10 8.50 -3.19
CA ALA A 148 9.84 7.41 -3.82
C ALA A 148 9.07 6.82 -5.01
N PHE A 149 7.76 6.58 -4.86
CA PHE A 149 6.93 6.14 -5.98
C PHE A 149 6.93 7.15 -7.14
N SER A 150 6.91 8.45 -6.85
CA SER A 150 6.98 9.49 -7.89
C SER A 150 8.27 9.41 -8.71
N GLN A 151 9.39 8.97 -8.11
CA GLN A 151 10.65 8.77 -8.83
C GLN A 151 10.63 7.51 -9.72
N ALA A 152 9.92 6.46 -9.32
CA ALA A 152 9.90 5.17 -10.01
C ALA A 152 8.74 4.99 -11.01
N ALA A 153 7.63 5.73 -10.84
CA ALA A 153 6.39 5.55 -11.60
C ALA A 153 6.51 5.89 -13.10
N THR A 154 7.63 6.47 -13.53
CA THR A 154 7.90 6.73 -14.96
C THR A 154 8.07 5.43 -15.75
N THR A 155 8.57 4.36 -15.15
CA THR A 155 8.82 3.08 -15.82
C THR A 155 8.24 1.87 -15.09
N GLN A 156 8.05 1.93 -13.77
CA GLN A 156 7.62 0.79 -12.96
C GLN A 156 6.11 0.79 -12.69
N ASN A 157 5.42 -0.29 -13.08
CA ASN A 157 3.98 -0.45 -12.83
C ASN A 157 3.64 -0.58 -11.34
N GLU A 158 4.45 -1.29 -10.56
CA GLU A 158 4.23 -1.38 -9.10
C GLU A 158 4.31 0.01 -8.43
N ALA A 159 5.27 0.84 -8.83
CA ALA A 159 5.39 2.20 -8.34
C ALA A 159 4.20 3.08 -8.76
N ARG A 160 3.64 2.87 -9.96
CA ARG A 160 2.40 3.52 -10.40
C ARG A 160 1.22 3.14 -9.50
N ILE A 161 1.08 1.86 -9.14
CA ILE A 161 0.05 1.42 -8.17
C ILE A 161 0.23 2.12 -6.83
N GLY A 162 1.45 2.13 -6.28
CA GLY A 162 1.77 2.81 -5.02
C GLY A 162 1.50 4.31 -5.05
N LEU A 163 1.91 4.99 -6.13
CA LEU A 163 1.66 6.42 -6.33
C LEU A 163 0.15 6.72 -6.39
N ALA A 164 -0.61 5.92 -7.14
CA ALA A 164 -2.06 6.07 -7.23
C ALA A 164 -2.73 5.91 -5.86
N ALA A 165 -2.29 4.94 -5.05
CA ALA A 165 -2.80 4.75 -3.70
C ALA A 165 -2.54 5.99 -2.81
N ALA A 166 -1.34 6.59 -2.88
CA ALA A 166 -1.03 7.80 -2.14
C ALA A 166 -1.87 9.00 -2.59
N LEU A 167 -2.02 9.20 -3.90
CA LEU A 167 -2.89 10.24 -4.46
C LEU A 167 -4.35 10.09 -4.02
N ILE A 168 -4.87 8.86 -3.96
CA ILE A 168 -6.21 8.55 -3.46
C ILE A 168 -6.32 8.88 -1.97
N GLN A 169 -5.33 8.49 -1.17
CA GLN A 169 -5.32 8.72 0.28
C GLN A 169 -5.39 10.22 0.64
N ARG A 170 -4.77 11.08 -0.18
CA ARG A 170 -4.85 12.55 -0.01
C ARG A 170 -6.25 13.12 -0.26
N GLY A 171 -7.13 12.39 -0.95
CA GLY A 171 -8.55 12.73 -1.10
C GLY A 171 -8.85 13.99 -1.91
N GLN A 172 -7.86 14.54 -2.62
CA GLN A 172 -8.02 15.74 -3.45
C GLN A 172 -8.63 15.36 -4.82
N THR A 173 -9.52 16.21 -5.35
CA THR A 173 -10.11 16.00 -6.69
C THR A 173 -9.04 15.87 -7.79
N SER A 174 -8.00 16.70 -7.73
CA SER A 174 -6.84 16.60 -8.62
C SER A 174 -6.05 15.29 -8.43
N GLY A 175 -6.00 14.77 -7.21
CA GLY A 175 -5.39 13.48 -6.87
C GLY A 175 -6.10 12.32 -7.55
N PHE A 176 -7.44 12.30 -7.57
CA PHE A 176 -8.19 11.26 -8.28
C PHE A 176 -7.94 11.27 -9.78
N LEU A 177 -7.82 12.46 -10.40
CA LEU A 177 -7.49 12.56 -11.82
C LEU A 177 -6.10 11.98 -12.11
N GLN A 178 -5.10 12.35 -11.31
CA GLN A 178 -3.73 11.84 -11.45
C GLN A 178 -3.65 10.33 -11.18
N ALA A 179 -4.39 9.83 -10.20
CA ALA A 179 -4.47 8.41 -9.90
C ALA A 179 -5.08 7.62 -11.06
N ILE A 180 -6.15 8.12 -11.69
CA ILE A 180 -6.73 7.50 -12.90
C ILE A 180 -5.70 7.43 -14.02
N GLN A 181 -5.03 8.55 -14.34
CA GLN A 181 -4.00 8.58 -15.38
C GLN A 181 -2.88 7.57 -15.10
N THR A 182 -2.46 7.49 -13.85
CA THR A 182 -1.40 6.58 -13.40
C THR A 182 -1.82 5.11 -13.54
N LEU A 183 -3.03 4.76 -13.10
CA LEU A 183 -3.59 3.41 -13.18
C LEU A 183 -3.93 2.99 -14.63
N GLU A 184 -4.42 3.91 -15.44
CA GLU A 184 -4.65 3.66 -16.88
C GLU A 184 -3.32 3.44 -17.61
N THR A 185 -2.24 4.15 -17.24
CA THR A 185 -0.89 3.95 -17.79
C THR A 185 -0.33 2.55 -17.49
N VAL A 186 -0.71 1.95 -16.34
CA VAL A 186 -0.39 0.54 -16.05
C VAL A 186 -1.05 -0.41 -17.06
N GLY A 187 -2.19 -0.02 -17.64
CA GLY A 187 -2.97 -0.82 -18.57
C GLY A 187 -4.38 -1.17 -18.05
N LEU A 188 -4.73 -0.79 -16.82
CA LEU A 188 -5.98 -1.18 -16.15
C LEU A 188 -7.25 -0.60 -16.80
N GLY A 189 -7.11 0.37 -17.69
CA GLY A 189 -8.21 0.85 -18.54
C GLY A 189 -8.71 -0.21 -19.53
N ASN A 190 -7.89 -1.22 -19.85
CA ASN A 190 -8.26 -2.37 -20.66
C ASN A 190 -8.70 -3.55 -19.76
N PRO A 191 -9.95 -4.02 -19.83
CA PRO A 191 -10.45 -5.15 -19.03
C PRO A 191 -9.66 -6.47 -19.20
N SER A 192 -8.98 -6.64 -20.33
CA SER A 192 -8.18 -7.83 -20.63
C SER A 192 -6.77 -7.77 -20.05
N PHE A 193 -6.29 -6.59 -19.64
CA PHE A 193 -5.00 -6.46 -18.99
C PHE A 193 -5.06 -7.02 -17.57
N LYS A 194 -3.99 -7.69 -17.13
CA LYS A 194 -3.82 -8.19 -15.76
C LYS A 194 -2.52 -7.63 -15.19
N PHE A 195 -2.64 -6.77 -14.19
CA PHE A 195 -1.51 -6.35 -13.37
C PHE A 195 -0.90 -7.57 -12.67
N GLN A 196 0.42 -7.67 -12.76
CA GLN A 196 1.21 -8.67 -12.06
C GLN A 196 2.32 -7.96 -11.32
N SER A 197 2.44 -8.24 -10.03
CA SER A 197 3.53 -7.77 -9.22
C SER A 197 4.77 -8.64 -9.49
N THR A 198 5.93 -8.00 -9.62
CA THR A 198 7.24 -8.67 -9.65
C THR A 198 7.77 -8.89 -8.24
N HIS A 199 7.36 -8.07 -7.27
CA HIS A 199 7.79 -8.11 -5.87
C HIS A 199 6.61 -8.43 -4.94
N PRO A 200 6.85 -8.90 -3.70
CA PRO A 200 5.79 -9.30 -2.76
C PRO A 200 5.11 -8.10 -2.09
N ILE A 201 4.69 -7.08 -2.85
CA ILE A 201 4.12 -5.83 -2.33
C ILE A 201 2.72 -6.02 -1.70
N GLY A 202 2.08 -7.15 -1.98
CA GLY A 202 0.77 -7.51 -1.45
C GLY A 202 -0.38 -6.70 -2.06
N VAL A 203 -0.27 -6.33 -3.34
CA VAL A 203 -1.36 -5.76 -4.13
C VAL A 203 -1.66 -6.67 -5.31
N SER A 204 -2.91 -7.10 -5.42
CA SER A 204 -3.43 -7.96 -6.47
C SER A 204 -3.99 -7.17 -7.65
N ASN A 205 -4.23 -7.86 -8.78
CA ASN A 205 -4.92 -7.26 -9.92
C ASN A 205 -6.34 -6.78 -9.55
N ALA A 206 -7.06 -7.58 -8.75
CA ALA A 206 -8.39 -7.22 -8.27
C ALA A 206 -8.37 -5.92 -7.46
N GLU A 207 -7.40 -5.74 -6.57
CA GLU A 207 -7.23 -4.52 -5.78
C GLU A 207 -6.90 -3.31 -6.66
N ALA A 208 -6.05 -3.49 -7.68
CA ALA A 208 -5.72 -2.43 -8.62
C ALA A 208 -6.96 -1.96 -9.43
N HIS A 209 -7.80 -2.89 -9.88
CA HIS A 209 -9.09 -2.57 -10.52
C HIS A 209 -10.07 -1.91 -9.54
N ALA A 210 -10.12 -2.36 -8.28
CA ALA A 210 -10.98 -1.75 -7.26
C ALA A 210 -10.55 -0.30 -6.95
N MET A 211 -9.24 -0.02 -6.90
CA MET A 211 -8.70 1.34 -6.79
C MET A 211 -9.13 2.22 -7.97
N LEU A 212 -9.03 1.71 -9.21
CA LEU A 212 -9.44 2.46 -10.39
C LEU A 212 -10.96 2.75 -10.39
N ALA A 213 -11.78 1.77 -9.97
CA ALA A 213 -13.21 1.96 -9.81
C ALA A 213 -13.54 3.07 -8.81
N PHE A 214 -12.85 3.09 -7.67
CA PHE A 214 -12.99 4.11 -6.65
C PHE A 214 -12.65 5.51 -7.20
N CYS A 215 -11.55 5.65 -7.95
CA CYS A 215 -11.19 6.94 -8.53
C CYS A 215 -12.23 7.47 -9.52
N TYR A 216 -12.74 6.61 -10.42
CA TYR A 216 -13.79 7.03 -11.36
C TYR A 216 -15.04 7.50 -10.60
N PHE A 217 -15.47 6.74 -9.60
CA PHE A 217 -16.63 7.11 -8.79
C PHE A 217 -16.49 8.48 -8.11
N TRP A 218 -15.30 8.81 -7.59
CA TRP A 218 -15.06 10.09 -6.92
C TRP A 218 -14.81 11.25 -7.87
N ARG A 219 -14.22 11.01 -9.05
CA ARG A 219 -14.01 12.07 -10.06
C ARG A 219 -15.34 12.59 -10.62
N LYS A 220 -16.35 11.72 -10.78
CA LYS A 220 -17.71 12.09 -11.24
C LYS A 220 -17.75 12.84 -12.57
N SER A 221 -16.86 12.53 -13.51
CA SER A 221 -16.98 13.04 -14.88
C SER A 221 -18.01 12.22 -15.67
N THR A 222 -18.52 12.78 -16.77
CA THR A 222 -19.47 12.09 -17.66
C THR A 222 -18.91 10.74 -18.12
N GLY A 223 -19.67 9.66 -17.89
CA GLY A 223 -19.29 8.28 -18.23
C GLY A 223 -18.44 7.57 -17.17
N ASP A 224 -17.98 8.24 -16.12
CA ASP A 224 -17.18 7.60 -15.07
C ASP A 224 -17.97 6.60 -14.23
N GLU A 225 -19.28 6.81 -14.08
CA GLU A 225 -20.11 5.87 -13.33
C GLU A 225 -20.08 4.47 -13.98
N ASP A 226 -20.21 4.38 -15.30
CA ASP A 226 -20.15 3.11 -16.02
C ASP A 226 -18.75 2.50 -15.99
N LYS A 227 -17.71 3.33 -16.05
CA LYS A 227 -16.32 2.88 -15.87
C LYS A 227 -16.10 2.31 -14.46
N ALA A 228 -16.60 2.99 -13.42
CA ALA A 228 -16.52 2.51 -12.05
C ALA A 228 -17.23 1.16 -11.89
N LYS A 229 -18.43 1.00 -12.46
CA LYS A 229 -19.17 -0.29 -12.47
C LYS A 229 -18.38 -1.39 -13.16
N SER A 230 -17.81 -1.11 -14.33
CA SER A 230 -17.03 -2.09 -15.08
C SER A 230 -15.82 -2.57 -14.27
N GLN A 231 -15.05 -1.63 -13.73
CA GLN A 231 -13.84 -1.90 -12.97
C GLN A 231 -14.11 -2.68 -11.66
N ILE A 232 -15.12 -2.29 -10.88
CA ILE A 232 -15.43 -3.00 -9.64
C ILE A 232 -16.00 -4.41 -9.91
N LYS A 233 -16.69 -4.62 -11.05
CA LYS A 233 -17.15 -5.96 -11.46
C LYS A 233 -15.99 -6.87 -11.83
N ILE A 234 -14.96 -6.35 -12.53
CA ILE A 234 -13.73 -7.09 -12.80
C ILE A 234 -13.05 -7.48 -11.49
N ALA A 235 -12.90 -6.51 -10.57
CA ALA A 235 -12.31 -6.75 -9.26
C ALA A 235 -13.06 -7.83 -8.47
N ARG A 236 -14.39 -7.78 -8.41
CA ARG A 236 -15.22 -8.78 -7.70
C ARG A 236 -15.24 -10.15 -8.37
N PHE A 237 -15.08 -10.20 -9.69
CA PHE A 237 -14.97 -11.46 -10.42
C PHE A 237 -13.67 -12.18 -10.06
N GLU A 238 -12.57 -11.43 -9.94
CA GLU A 238 -11.26 -11.99 -9.59
C GLU A 238 -11.11 -12.28 -8.10
N ASP A 239 -11.69 -11.44 -7.25
CA ASP A 239 -11.74 -11.63 -5.80
C ASP A 239 -13.19 -11.71 -5.31
N PRO A 240 -13.75 -12.94 -5.22
CA PRO A 240 -15.10 -13.17 -4.74
C PRO A 240 -15.21 -13.17 -3.20
N SER A 241 -14.10 -13.03 -2.46
CA SER A 241 -14.12 -13.03 -0.99
C SER A 241 -15.03 -11.94 -0.45
N ASN A 242 -15.71 -12.17 0.68
CA ASN A 242 -16.55 -11.14 1.30
C ASN A 242 -15.81 -10.27 2.33
N ASP A 243 -14.61 -10.69 2.72
CA ASP A 243 -13.83 -10.05 3.79
C ASP A 243 -12.58 -9.32 3.27
N SER A 244 -12.37 -9.30 1.96
CA SER A 244 -11.22 -8.63 1.33
C SER A 244 -11.37 -7.11 1.25
N SER A 245 -10.25 -6.45 0.95
CA SER A 245 -10.19 -5.02 0.60
C SER A 245 -11.12 -4.69 -0.58
N VAL A 246 -11.18 -5.56 -1.60
CA VAL A 246 -12.07 -5.41 -2.75
C VAL A 246 -13.54 -5.43 -2.32
N ALA A 247 -13.93 -6.35 -1.42
CA ALA A 247 -15.29 -6.44 -0.90
C ALA A 247 -15.70 -5.16 -0.15
N GLN A 248 -14.77 -4.60 0.64
CA GLN A 248 -14.98 -3.36 1.38
C GLN A 248 -15.15 -2.17 0.43
N ILE A 249 -14.30 -2.04 -0.59
CA ILE A 249 -14.44 -1.00 -1.62
C ILE A 249 -15.79 -1.13 -2.33
N TYR A 250 -16.16 -2.34 -2.77
CA TYR A 250 -17.44 -2.60 -3.43
C TYR A 250 -18.62 -2.17 -2.55
N LYS A 251 -18.60 -2.56 -1.27
CA LYS A 251 -19.66 -2.18 -0.31
C LYS A 251 -19.74 -0.67 -0.14
N THR A 252 -18.60 0.00 0.02
CA THR A 252 -18.56 1.47 0.14
C THR A 252 -19.13 2.14 -1.11
N LEU A 253 -18.76 1.70 -2.32
CA LEU A 253 -19.31 2.26 -3.55
C LEU A 253 -20.82 2.07 -3.62
N LYS A 254 -21.33 0.89 -3.24
CA LYS A 254 -22.76 0.59 -3.19
C LYS A 254 -23.50 1.47 -2.18
N ASP A 255 -22.99 1.56 -0.95
CA ASP A 255 -23.57 2.38 0.12
C ASP A 255 -23.57 3.87 -0.23
N MET A 256 -22.60 4.31 -1.04
CA MET A 256 -22.50 5.68 -1.56
C MET A 256 -23.33 5.95 -2.82
N GLY A 257 -24.04 4.95 -3.33
CA GLY A 257 -25.01 5.10 -4.41
C GLY A 257 -24.52 4.70 -5.81
N LEU A 258 -23.41 3.96 -5.94
CA LEU A 258 -23.08 3.30 -7.21
C LEU A 258 -24.08 2.16 -7.46
N GLN A 259 -25.06 2.41 -8.35
CA GLN A 259 -26.14 1.46 -8.64
C GLN A 259 -25.74 0.43 -9.70
N GLY A 260 -26.39 -0.74 -9.70
CA GLY A 260 -26.22 -1.75 -10.76
C GLY A 260 -24.91 -2.55 -10.70
N ILE A 261 -24.31 -2.63 -9.50
CA ILE A 261 -23.17 -3.48 -9.15
C ILE A 261 -23.59 -4.55 -8.14
#